data_AF-A0A7X1GKQ5-F1
#
_entry.id   AF-A0A7X1GKQ5-F1
#
_cell.length_a   1.000
_cell.length_b   1.000
_cell.length_c   1.000
_cell.angle_alpha   90.00
_cell.angle_beta   90.00
_cell.angle_gamma   90.00
#
_symmetry.space_group_name_H-M   'P 1'
#
loop_
_entity.id
_entity.type
_entity.pdbx_description
1 polymer ?
#
loop_
_entity_poly.entity_id
_entity_poly.type
_entity_poly.pdbx_seq_one_letter_code
_entity_poly.pdbx_strand_id
1 'polypeptide(L)' 'MTTKEDIIEMIKDLDINVDILSLSASTPLREQGLDSLDMATIFFELDDRYSIKVTDEDIENGKLESIDKIFNFINGNP' A
#
# COMPACT_ATOMS: atom_id res chain seq x y z
N MET A 1 -1.50 -13.80 7.40
CA MET A 1 -0.23 -13.08 7.63
C MET A 1 0.41 -12.89 6.28
N THR A 2 0.72 -11.65 5.91
CA THR A 2 1.31 -11.26 4.61
C THR A 2 2.74 -10.78 4.81
N THR A 3 3.56 -10.77 3.76
CA THR A 3 4.92 -10.21 3.74
C THR A 3 4.96 -8.84 3.03
N LYS A 4 6.08 -8.14 3.12
CA LYS A 4 6.27 -6.88 2.37
C LYS A 4 6.41 -7.16 0.88
N GLU A 5 7.03 -8.28 0.54
CA GLU A 5 7.16 -8.78 -0.81
C GLU A 5 5.78 -9.04 -1.44
N ASP A 6 4.83 -9.64 -0.71
CA ASP A 6 3.46 -9.86 -1.19
C ASP A 6 2.74 -8.54 -1.51
N ILE A 7 3.00 -7.47 -0.73
CA ILE A 7 2.44 -6.14 -0.97
C ILE A 7 3.07 -5.51 -2.21
N ILE A 8 4.38 -5.67 -2.39
CA ILE A 8 5.07 -5.20 -3.59
C ILE A 8 4.56 -5.94 -4.82
N GLU A 9 4.37 -7.26 -4.76
CA GLU A 9 3.80 -8.05 -5.84
C GLU A 9 2.37 -7.64 -6.17
N MET A 10 1.54 -7.39 -5.15
CA MET A 10 0.21 -6.83 -5.35
C MET A 10 0.26 -5.51 -6.13
N ILE A 11 1.15 -4.58 -5.76
CA ILE A 11 1.29 -3.30 -6.47
C ILE A 11 1.76 -3.53 -7.93
N LYS A 12 2.57 -4.57 -8.20
CA LYS A 12 2.95 -4.97 -9.57
C LYS A 12 1.77 -5.46 -10.39
N ASP A 13 0.84 -6.16 -9.77
CA ASP A 13 -0.35 -6.69 -10.45
C ASP A 13 -1.31 -5.57 -10.90
N LEU A 14 -1.23 -4.38 -10.31
CA LEU A 14 -2.14 -3.24 -10.55
C LEU A 14 -1.83 -2.41 -11.81
N ASP A 15 -0.81 -2.78 -12.61
CA ASP A 15 -0.39 -2.05 -13.83
C ASP A 15 -0.16 -0.54 -13.59
N ILE A 16 0.30 -0.18 -12.38
CA ILE A 16 0.61 1.19 -12.00
C ILE A 16 1.93 1.59 -12.66
N ASN A 17 1.95 2.76 -13.30
CA ASN A 17 3.11 3.27 -14.04
C ASN A 17 4.19 3.87 -13.12
N VAL A 18 4.74 3.04 -12.22
CA VAL A 18 5.84 3.38 -11.33
C VAL A 18 6.98 2.36 -11.48
N ASP A 19 8.23 2.76 -11.24
CA ASP A 19 9.36 1.81 -11.23
C ASP A 19 9.32 0.96 -9.96
N ILE A 20 8.55 -0.12 -10.01
CA ILE A 20 8.25 -0.99 -8.86
C ILE A 20 9.50 -1.68 -8.31
N LEU A 21 10.53 -1.86 -9.14
CA LEU A 21 11.80 -2.44 -8.71
C LEU A 21 12.62 -1.50 -7.81
N SER A 22 12.27 -0.21 -7.81
CA SER A 22 12.91 0.83 -7.00
C SER A 22 12.14 1.21 -5.74
N LEU A 23 10.95 0.62 -5.51
CA LEU A 23 10.14 0.98 -4.35
C LEU A 23 10.84 0.61 -3.03
N SER A 24 11.09 1.65 -2.24
CA SER A 24 11.54 1.59 -0.86
C SER A 24 10.35 1.40 0.07
N ALA A 25 10.45 0.40 0.95
CA ALA A 25 9.36 0.06 1.86
C ALA A 25 9.11 1.13 2.95
N SER A 26 10.15 1.89 3.31
CA SER A 26 10.11 2.92 4.33
C SER A 26 9.79 4.32 3.79
N THR A 27 9.85 4.50 2.47
CA THR A 27 9.60 5.80 1.82
C THR A 27 8.11 5.96 1.52
N PRO A 28 7.52 7.15 1.70
CA PRO A 28 6.14 7.39 1.30
C PRO A 28 5.91 7.08 -0.18
N LEU A 29 4.85 6.35 -0.51
CA LEU A 29 4.52 5.94 -1.88
C LEU A 29 4.34 7.16 -2.81
N ARG A 30 3.75 8.25 -2.30
CA ARG A 30 3.59 9.50 -3.04
C ARG A 30 4.91 10.18 -3.43
N GLU A 31 5.94 10.04 -2.59
CA GLU A 31 7.27 10.55 -2.87
C GLU A 31 8.01 9.70 -3.92
N GLN A 32 7.50 8.50 -4.18
CA GLN A 32 8.07 7.53 -5.14
C GLN A 32 7.33 7.53 -6.48
N GLY A 33 6.43 8.49 -6.69
CA GLY A 33 5.75 8.70 -7.98
C GLY A 33 4.33 8.15 -8.06
N LEU A 34 3.78 7.59 -6.98
CA LEU A 34 2.38 7.18 -6.95
C LEU A 34 1.47 8.38 -6.69
N ASP A 35 0.52 8.62 -7.59
CA ASP A 35 -0.43 9.71 -7.44
C ASP A 35 -1.66 9.31 -6.61
N SER A 36 -2.62 10.22 -6.44
CA SER A 36 -3.83 9.93 -5.66
C SER A 36 -4.71 8.82 -6.26
N LEU A 37 -4.72 8.65 -7.58
CA LEU A 37 -5.49 7.61 -8.25
C LEU A 37 -4.83 6.25 -8.06
N ASP A 38 -3.50 6.19 -8.16
CA ASP A 38 -2.72 4.98 -7.88
C ASP A 38 -2.95 4.52 -6.44
N MET A 39 -2.89 5.45 -5.48
CA MET A 39 -3.14 5.16 -4.07
C MET A 39 -4.58 4.63 -3.85
N ALA A 40 -5.58 5.21 -4.53
CA ALA A 40 -6.95 4.73 -4.43
C ALA A 40 -7.09 3.29 -4.95
N THR A 41 -6.47 2.97 -6.09
CA THR A 41 -6.43 1.61 -6.64
C THR A 41 -5.80 0.63 -5.65
N ILE A 42 -4.68 1.00 -5.02
CA ILE A 42 -4.03 0.20 -3.98
C ILE A 42 -4.96 -0.04 -2.80
N PHE A 43 -5.69 0.97 -2.32
CA PHE A 43 -6.60 0.81 -1.20
C PHE A 43 -7.76 -0.15 -1.50
N PHE A 44 -8.32 -0.08 -2.71
CA PHE A 44 -9.36 -1.02 -3.13
C PHE A 44 -8.85 -2.46 -3.23
N GLU A 45 -7.64 -2.65 -3.78
CA GLU A 45 -7.02 -3.98 -3.85
C GLU A 45 -6.69 -4.53 -2.46
N LEU A 46 -6.27 -3.67 -1.53
CA LEU A 46 -6.04 -4.06 -0.14
C LEU A 46 -7.32 -4.58 0.52
N ASP A 47 -8.42 -3.84 0.38
CA ASP A 47 -9.73 -4.24 0.90
C ASP A 47 -10.20 -5.58 0.34
N ASP A 48 -10.09 -5.78 -0.98
CA ASP A 48 -10.54 -7.01 -1.64
C ASP A 48 -9.62 -8.21 -1.31
N ARG A 49 -8.31 -8.07 -1.51
CA ARG A 49 -7.32 -9.16 -1.40
C ARG A 49 -7.10 -9.62 0.04
N TYR A 50 -7.13 -8.70 0.99
CA TYR A 50 -6.88 -9.00 2.41
C TYR A 50 -8.14 -8.97 3.28
N SER A 51 -9.32 -8.70 2.70
CA SER A 51 -10.59 -8.57 3.43
C SER A 51 -10.48 -7.60 4.61
N ILE A 52 -9.69 -6.55 4.44
CA ILE A 52 -9.58 -5.43 5.39
C ILE A 52 -10.56 -4.33 4.98
N LYS A 53 -10.72 -3.34 5.84
CA LYS A 53 -11.50 -2.15 5.52
C LYS A 53 -10.65 -0.93 5.78
N VAL A 54 -10.16 -0.32 4.71
CA VAL A 54 -9.47 0.96 4.73
C VAL A 54 -10.51 2.05 4.98
N THR A 55 -10.38 2.76 6.09
CA THR A 55 -11.25 3.91 6.40
C THR A 55 -10.55 5.23 6.07
N ASP A 56 -11.34 6.29 5.89
CA ASP A 56 -10.79 7.64 5.70
C ASP A 56 -9.86 8.04 6.86
N GLU A 57 -10.19 7.64 8.09
CA GLU A 57 -9.37 7.86 9.27
C GLU A 57 -8.01 7.13 9.19
N ASP A 58 -7.95 5.93 8.61
CA ASP A 58 -6.68 5.22 8.41
C ASP A 58 -5.79 5.92 7.39
N ILE A 59 -6.41 6.51 6.35
CA ILE A 59 -5.73 7.30 5.32
C ILE A 59 -5.23 8.61 5.91
N GLU A 60 -6.06 9.35 6.64
CA GLU A 60 -5.72 10.63 7.28
C GLU A 60 -4.63 10.48 8.35
N ASN A 61 -4.66 9.38 9.10
CA ASN A 61 -3.61 9.04 10.08
C ASN A 61 -2.33 8.49 9.43
N GLY A 62 -2.30 8.39 8.11
CA GLY A 62 -1.12 7.99 7.35
C GLY A 62 -0.72 6.52 7.56
N LYS A 63 -1.65 5.64 7.94
CA LYS A 63 -1.38 4.19 8.14
C LYS A 63 -1.07 3.45 6.83
N LEU A 64 -1.29 4.10 5.70
CA LEU A 64 -1.13 3.53 4.36
C LEU A 64 -0.15 4.35 3.50
N GLU A 65 0.70 5.16 4.13
CA GLU A 65 1.64 6.04 3.41
C GLU A 65 2.82 5.31 2.79
N SER A 66 3.24 4.17 3.35
CA SER A 66 4.37 3.37 2.87
C SER A 66 4.08 1.87 2.96
N ILE A 67 4.84 1.04 2.26
CA ILE A 67 4.70 -0.42 2.29
C ILE A 67 4.86 -0.96 3.72
N ASP A 68 5.77 -0.39 4.51
CA ASP A 68 5.95 -0.78 5.92
C ASP A 68 4.69 -0.54 6.74
N LYS A 69 4.05 0.60 6.56
CA LYS A 69 2.82 0.92 7.30
C LYS A 69 1.64 0.07 6.82
N ILE A 70 1.54 -0.17 5.51
CA ILE A 70 0.54 -1.10 4.94
C ILE A 70 0.74 -2.52 5.50
N PHE A 71 1.98 -3.00 5.55
CA PHE A 71 2.33 -4.29 6.14
C PHE A 71 1.91 -4.40 7.60
N ASN A 72 2.18 -3.34 8.38
CA ASN A 72 1.76 -3.29 9.78
C ASN A 72 0.24 -3.27 9.92
N PHE A 73 -0.45 -2.47 9.09
CA PHE A 73 -1.91 -2.38 9.07
C PHE A 73 -2.57 -3.73 8.80
N ILE A 74 -2.13 -4.44 7.74
CA ILE A 74 -2.70 -5.76 7.37
C ILE A 74 -2.45 -6.80 8.46
N ASN A 75 -1.26 -6.80 9.07
CA ASN A 75 -0.91 -7.79 10.09
C ASN A 75 -1.39 -7.41 11.51
N GLY A 76 -2.05 -6.27 11.69
CA GLY A 76 -2.50 -5.79 13.00
C GLY A 76 -1.36 -5.41 13.94
N ASN A 77 -0.19 -5.06 13.39
CA ASN A 77 0.97 -4.61 14.16
C ASN A 77 0.90 -3.09 14.37
N PRO A 78 1.18 -2.59 15.58
CA PRO A 78 1.24 -1.15 15.87
C PRO A 78 2.45 -0.45 15.23
#